data_AF-A0A8H5U4Y6-F1
#
_entry.id   AF-A0A8H5U4Y6-F1
#
_cell.length_a   1.000
_cell.length_b   1.000
_cell.length_c   1.000
_cell.angle_alpha   90.00
_cell.angle_beta   90.00
_cell.angle_gamma   90.00
#
_symmetry.space_group_name_H-M   'P 1'
#
loop_
_entity.id
_entity.type
_entity.pdbx_description
1 polymer ?
#
loop_
_entity_poly.entity_id
_entity_poly.type
_entity_poly.pdbx_seq_one_letter_code
_entity_poly.pdbx_strand_id
1 'polypeptide(L)'
;MFATHLSDSLTETRHIVWIIIAGIVILVFSGAVQKALLPSSSQLLKSIPVFGVEPDQWFFPKARARWRNTLGLKTTLASMYKPQKHTYTILPVLGLGDLVFLPVQETQWLADQPNSAVDAHELLADFLETDHTIPGSKLAHDSLHVHLISTKLTREVGNLIPIMYDETRCSVDELWGLDSDKWKEIDAMPTVQHMIAQVVGRVFFGAPLCRNKRLQDSSLAFTQDVPLSAMLLRLTWRPLRPILAPILTISNRIHLAQFYRILKTELARRLSLYDLRQKGHETDIEEPNDFLQWSI
;
A
#
# COMPACT_ATOMS: atom_id res chain seq x y z
N MET A 1 7.98 11.73 -47.26
CA MET A 1 9.29 11.52 -46.63
C MET A 1 9.28 11.79 -45.11
N PHE A 2 8.57 12.82 -44.61
CA PHE A 2 8.45 13.06 -43.16
C PHE A 2 7.62 12.00 -42.40
N ALA A 3 6.52 11.50 -42.99
CA ALA A 3 5.64 10.53 -42.33
C ALA A 3 6.28 9.14 -42.13
N THR A 4 7.13 8.70 -43.07
CA THR A 4 7.87 7.44 -42.98
C THR A 4 8.95 7.49 -41.90
N HIS A 5 9.67 8.62 -41.80
CA HIS A 5 10.71 8.83 -40.79
C HIS A 5 10.15 8.94 -39.36
N LEU A 6 8.93 9.47 -39.21
CA LEU A 6 8.19 9.50 -37.93
C LEU A 6 7.64 8.12 -37.54
N SER A 7 7.17 7.34 -38.53
CA SER A 7 6.74 5.95 -38.32
C SER A 7 7.88 5.07 -37.84
N ASP A 8 9.05 5.14 -38.49
CA ASP A 8 10.21 4.33 -38.13
C ASP A 8 10.75 4.70 -36.73
N SER A 9 10.78 6.00 -36.39
CA SER A 9 11.16 6.48 -35.06
C SER A 9 10.18 6.02 -33.96
N LEU A 10 8.88 5.97 -34.24
CA LEU A 10 7.88 5.46 -33.31
C LEU A 10 7.98 3.94 -33.13
N THR A 11 8.35 3.18 -34.16
CA THR A 11 8.62 1.74 -34.01
C THR A 11 9.91 1.47 -33.24
N GLU A 12 10.98 2.24 -33.48
CA GLU A 12 12.25 2.08 -32.80
C GLU A 12 12.15 2.40 -31.31
N THR A 13 11.44 3.47 -30.95
CA THR A 13 11.13 3.81 -29.55
C THR A 13 10.29 2.73 -28.87
N ARG A 14 9.31 2.14 -29.55
CA ARG A 14 8.54 1.01 -29.02
C ARG A 14 9.42 -0.22 -28.80
N HIS A 15 10.32 -0.54 -29.71
CA HIS A 15 11.25 -1.66 -29.56
C HIS A 15 12.19 -1.48 -28.36
N ILE A 16 12.75 -0.27 -28.18
CA ILE A 16 13.59 0.05 -27.03
C ILE A 16 12.81 -0.12 -25.72
N VAL A 17 11.56 0.36 -25.66
CA VAL A 17 10.71 0.19 -24.48
C VAL A 17 10.46 -1.29 -24.18
N TRP A 18 10.15 -2.11 -25.18
CA TRP A 18 9.98 -3.56 -24.99
C TRP A 18 11.24 -4.26 -24.52
N ILE A 19 12.42 -3.86 -25.02
CA ILE A 19 13.71 -4.40 -24.56
C ILE A 19 13.95 -4.06 -23.09
N ILE A 20 13.66 -2.81 -22.68
CA ILE A 20 13.79 -2.39 -21.28
C ILE A 20 12.82 -3.18 -20.40
N ILE A 21 11.55 -3.33 -20.80
CA ILE A 21 10.55 -4.11 -20.07
C ILE A 21 11.01 -5.56 -19.93
N ALA A 22 11.43 -6.20 -21.02
CA ALA A 22 11.92 -7.57 -20.99
C ALA A 22 13.14 -7.72 -20.07
N GLY A 23 14.08 -6.77 -20.10
CA GLY A 23 15.23 -6.73 -19.20
C GLY A 23 14.81 -6.65 -17.72
N ILE A 24 13.86 -5.77 -17.38
CA ILE A 24 13.32 -5.66 -16.02
C ILE A 24 12.65 -6.96 -15.59
N VAL A 25 11.83 -7.56 -16.44
CA VAL A 25 11.16 -8.83 -16.16
C VAL A 25 12.17 -9.94 -15.89
N ILE A 26 13.24 -10.03 -16.69
CA ILE A 26 14.33 -11.00 -16.49
C ILE A 26 15.05 -10.76 -15.16
N LEU A 27 15.32 -9.50 -14.79
CA LEU A 27 15.98 -9.15 -13.52
C LEU A 27 15.10 -9.43 -12.30
N VAL A 28 13.80 -9.16 -12.38
CA VAL A 28 12.84 -9.50 -11.33
C VAL A 28 12.71 -11.02 -11.21
N PHE A 29 12.64 -11.73 -12.34
CA PHE A 29 12.56 -13.18 -12.38
C PHE A 29 13.84 -13.85 -11.84
N SER A 30 15.01 -13.36 -12.20
CA SER A 30 16.28 -13.89 -11.70
C SER A 30 16.42 -13.67 -10.19
N GLY A 31 16.01 -12.50 -9.68
CA GLY A 31 15.94 -12.23 -8.25
C GLY A 31 14.92 -13.13 -7.53
N ALA A 32 13.76 -13.38 -8.14
CA ALA A 32 12.77 -14.34 -7.63
C ALA A 32 13.34 -15.76 -7.55
N VAL A 33 14.00 -16.24 -8.61
CA VAL A 33 14.66 -17.56 -8.64
C VAL A 33 15.76 -17.64 -7.58
N GLN A 34 16.59 -16.61 -7.46
CA GLN A 34 17.63 -16.54 -6.44
C GLN A 34 17.04 -16.60 -5.03
N LYS A 35 15.95 -15.86 -4.74
CA LYS A 35 15.23 -15.92 -3.46
C LYS A 35 14.49 -17.23 -3.24
N ALA A 36 14.08 -17.92 -4.28
CA ALA A 36 13.49 -19.25 -4.15
C ALA A 36 14.56 -20.30 -3.78
N LEU A 37 15.74 -20.21 -4.39
CA LEU A 37 16.83 -21.16 -4.20
C LEU A 37 17.66 -20.91 -2.93
N LEU A 38 17.87 -19.65 -2.55
CA LEU A 38 18.63 -19.30 -1.36
C LEU A 38 17.80 -19.53 -0.08
N PRO A 39 18.43 -20.04 0.99
CA PRO A 39 17.78 -20.19 2.28
C PRO A 39 17.35 -18.81 2.78
N SER A 40 16.06 -18.69 3.08
CA SER A 40 15.52 -17.48 3.72
C SER A 40 15.84 -17.58 5.20
N SER A 41 16.65 -16.62 5.65
CA SER A 41 17.12 -16.39 7.02
C SER A 41 17.83 -17.53 7.75
N SER A 42 19.07 -17.26 8.16
CA SER A 42 19.84 -18.10 9.11
C SER A 42 19.34 -18.02 10.56
N GLN A 43 18.39 -17.11 10.85
CA GLN A 43 17.93 -16.82 12.22
C GLN A 43 16.72 -17.65 12.65
N LEU A 44 16.04 -18.35 11.74
CA LEU A 44 14.90 -19.19 12.10
C LEU A 44 15.37 -20.47 12.79
N LEU A 45 14.75 -20.78 13.92
CA LEU A 45 15.00 -22.02 14.67
C LEU A 45 14.74 -23.22 13.75
N LYS A 46 15.79 -24.02 13.51
CA LYS A 46 15.74 -25.21 12.64
C LYS A 46 14.74 -26.27 13.11
N SER A 47 14.24 -26.16 14.33
CA SER A 47 13.25 -27.05 14.94
C SER A 47 11.81 -26.82 14.47
N ILE A 48 11.50 -25.67 13.87
CA ILE A 48 10.12 -25.37 13.43
C ILE A 48 9.84 -26.04 12.08
N PRO A 49 8.74 -26.81 11.94
CA PRO A 49 8.40 -27.44 10.68
C PRO A 49 8.06 -26.41 9.60
N VAL A 50 8.50 -26.68 8.37
CA VAL A 50 8.21 -25.85 7.18
C VAL A 50 7.04 -26.46 6.43
N PHE A 51 5.98 -25.69 6.23
CA PHE A 51 4.80 -26.16 5.52
C PHE A 51 5.09 -26.45 4.05
N GLY A 52 4.57 -27.58 3.57
CA GLY A 52 4.66 -27.98 2.18
C GLY A 52 6.03 -28.50 1.76
N VAL A 53 6.94 -28.76 2.70
CA VAL A 53 8.19 -29.48 2.44
C VAL A 53 7.93 -30.97 2.64
N GLU A 54 7.97 -31.73 1.55
CA GLU A 54 7.85 -33.19 1.58
C GLU A 54 9.26 -33.80 1.75
N PRO A 55 9.47 -34.73 2.71
CA PRO A 55 10.80 -35.25 3.05
C PRO A 55 11.47 -36.04 1.91
N ASP A 56 10.69 -36.55 0.94
CA ASP A 56 11.18 -37.44 -0.11
C ASP A 56 11.53 -36.72 -1.42
N GLN A 57 11.54 -35.38 -1.43
CA GLN A 57 11.78 -34.59 -2.64
C GLN A 57 13.28 -34.40 -2.94
N TRP A 58 13.72 -34.94 -4.08
CA TRP A 58 15.13 -35.01 -4.48
C TRP A 58 15.76 -33.68 -4.96
N PHE A 59 14.96 -32.68 -5.37
CA PHE A 59 15.48 -31.37 -5.84
C PHE A 59 14.79 -30.19 -5.14
N PHE A 60 15.60 -29.33 -4.51
CA PHE A 60 15.25 -28.03 -3.90
C PHE A 60 13.86 -27.99 -3.22
N PRO A 61 13.60 -28.85 -2.21
CA PRO A 61 12.27 -29.02 -1.63
C PRO A 61 11.69 -27.72 -1.04
N LYS A 62 12.53 -26.89 -0.38
CA LYS A 62 12.12 -25.58 0.14
C LYS A 62 11.76 -24.58 -0.95
N ALA A 63 12.50 -24.57 -2.07
CA ALA A 63 12.22 -23.67 -3.20
C ALA A 63 10.90 -24.03 -3.87
N ARG A 64 10.64 -25.33 -4.05
CA ARG A 64 9.38 -25.85 -4.60
C ARG A 64 8.20 -25.57 -3.67
N ALA A 65 8.37 -25.78 -2.36
CA ALA A 65 7.37 -25.43 -1.37
C ALA A 65 7.04 -23.93 -1.44
N ARG A 66 8.07 -23.07 -1.45
CA ARG A 66 7.88 -21.60 -1.58
C ARG A 66 7.14 -21.23 -2.85
N TRP A 67 7.48 -21.82 -3.99
CA TRP A 67 6.79 -21.58 -5.26
C TRP A 67 5.33 -22.03 -5.22
N ARG A 68 5.05 -23.25 -4.74
CA ARG A 68 3.69 -23.79 -4.57
C ARG A 68 2.85 -22.91 -3.65
N ASN A 69 3.41 -22.52 -2.50
CA ASN A 69 2.74 -21.68 -1.51
C ASN A 69 2.45 -20.28 -2.07
N THR A 70 3.30 -19.77 -2.98
CA THR A 70 3.09 -18.46 -3.62
C THR A 70 1.97 -18.50 -4.64
N LEU A 71 1.95 -19.50 -5.53
CA LEU A 71 0.90 -19.63 -6.55
C LEU A 71 -0.46 -20.01 -5.99
N GLY A 72 -0.47 -20.75 -4.87
CA GLY A 72 -1.68 -21.26 -4.22
C GLY A 72 -1.87 -20.72 -2.80
N LEU A 73 -1.56 -19.45 -2.52
CA LEU A 73 -1.53 -18.95 -1.14
C LEU A 73 -2.86 -19.17 -0.40
N LYS A 74 -4.00 -18.85 -1.03
CA LYS A 74 -5.32 -19.03 -0.41
C LYS A 74 -5.63 -20.48 -0.06
N THR A 75 -5.33 -21.42 -0.97
CA THR A 75 -5.57 -22.85 -0.74
C THR A 75 -4.61 -23.42 0.30
N THR A 76 -3.36 -22.96 0.30
CA THR A 76 -2.31 -23.30 1.26
C THR A 76 -2.68 -22.82 2.67
N LEU A 77 -3.18 -21.59 2.81
CA LEU A 77 -3.66 -21.07 4.09
C LEU A 77 -4.87 -21.85 4.61
N ALA A 78 -5.83 -22.15 3.73
CA ALA A 78 -7.01 -22.93 4.10
C ALA A 78 -6.64 -24.36 4.54
N SER A 79 -5.64 -24.98 3.90
CA SER A 79 -5.18 -26.32 4.27
C SER A 79 -4.33 -26.34 5.55
N MET A 80 -3.60 -25.26 5.88
CA MET A 80 -2.91 -25.11 7.17
C MET A 80 -3.84 -24.87 8.35
N TYR A 81 -4.97 -24.18 8.14
CA TYR A 81 -5.83 -23.71 9.23
C TYR A 81 -6.39 -24.83 10.13
N LYS A 82 -6.71 -26.01 9.58
CA LYS A 82 -7.29 -27.12 10.35
C LYS A 82 -6.25 -27.98 11.08
N PRO A 83 -5.15 -28.44 10.44
CA PRO A 83 -4.22 -29.38 11.06
C PRO A 83 -3.23 -28.73 12.03
N GLN A 84 -2.97 -27.42 11.90
CA GLN A 84 -1.84 -26.75 12.57
C GLN A 84 -2.24 -25.76 13.65
N LYS A 85 -3.46 -25.89 14.21
CA LYS A 85 -3.97 -24.96 15.25
C LYS A 85 -3.11 -24.85 16.51
N HIS A 86 -2.22 -25.83 16.76
CA HIS A 86 -1.46 -25.96 18.00
C HIS A 86 0.06 -26.03 17.79
N THR A 87 0.56 -25.86 16.56
CA THR A 87 1.99 -26.06 16.26
C THR A 87 2.54 -24.88 15.49
N TYR A 88 3.73 -24.41 15.89
CA TYR A 88 4.50 -23.45 15.10
C TYR A 88 4.77 -23.99 13.71
N THR A 89 4.48 -23.20 12.69
CA THR A 89 4.74 -23.60 11.30
C THR A 89 5.31 -22.45 10.51
N ILE A 90 6.40 -22.69 9.78
CA ILE A 90 6.94 -21.71 8.83
C ILE A 90 6.24 -21.90 7.49
N LEU A 91 5.62 -20.83 6.99
CA LEU A 91 5.12 -20.74 5.63
C LEU A 91 6.08 -19.87 4.78
N PRO A 92 6.91 -20.48 3.94
CA PRO A 92 7.75 -19.74 3.03
C PRO A 92 6.89 -19.21 1.87
N VAL A 93 6.90 -17.89 1.66
CA VAL A 93 6.21 -17.24 0.53
C VAL A 93 7.18 -16.32 -0.19
N LEU A 94 7.20 -16.41 -1.52
CA LEU A 94 8.04 -15.57 -2.36
C LEU A 94 7.59 -14.10 -2.23
N GLY A 95 8.53 -13.20 -2.05
CA GLY A 95 8.23 -11.78 -1.80
C GLY A 95 7.95 -11.49 -0.32
N LEU A 96 7.13 -12.28 0.38
CA LEU A 96 6.79 -12.05 1.80
C LEU A 96 7.87 -12.50 2.79
N GLY A 97 8.73 -13.42 2.39
CA GLY A 97 9.70 -14.07 3.29
C GLY A 97 9.10 -15.30 3.94
N ASP A 98 9.65 -15.68 5.09
CA ASP A 98 9.18 -16.82 5.87
C ASP A 98 8.24 -16.33 6.97
N LEU A 99 6.95 -16.57 6.77
CA LEU A 99 5.92 -16.21 7.74
C LEU A 99 5.82 -17.32 8.79
N VAL A 100 5.93 -16.96 10.07
CA VAL A 100 5.77 -17.92 11.17
C VAL A 100 4.32 -17.88 11.65
N PHE A 101 3.63 -18.99 11.52
CA PHE A 101 2.30 -19.19 12.10
C PHE A 101 2.45 -19.61 13.55
N LEU A 102 1.85 -18.83 14.43
CA LEU A 102 1.79 -19.10 15.87
C LEU A 102 0.48 -19.84 16.20
N PRO A 103 0.50 -20.73 17.21
CA PRO A 103 -0.72 -21.29 17.79
C PRO A 103 -1.66 -20.18 18.28
N VAL A 104 -2.97 -20.39 18.13
CA VAL A 104 -3.98 -19.38 18.53
C VAL A 104 -3.87 -19.05 20.03
N GLN A 105 -3.42 -20.00 20.85
CA GLN A 105 -3.24 -19.84 22.29
C GLN A 105 -2.18 -18.79 22.65
N GLU A 106 -1.23 -18.51 21.74
CA GLU A 106 -0.11 -17.59 21.98
C GLU A 106 -0.35 -16.21 21.41
N THR A 107 -1.52 -15.96 20.81
CA THR A 107 -1.90 -14.64 20.31
C THR A 107 -1.88 -13.57 21.39
N GLN A 108 -2.34 -13.90 22.61
CA GLN A 108 -2.27 -12.98 23.75
C GLN A 108 -0.82 -12.72 24.16
N TRP A 109 0.01 -13.77 24.26
CA TRP A 109 1.43 -13.62 24.58
C TRP A 109 2.16 -12.73 23.58
N LEU A 110 1.84 -12.85 22.28
CA LEU A 110 2.41 -12.00 21.24
C LEU A 110 1.95 -10.54 21.40
N ALA A 111 0.66 -10.32 21.68
CA ALA A 111 0.10 -9.00 21.87
C ALA A 111 0.68 -8.28 23.10
N ASP A 112 1.10 -9.03 24.11
CA ASP A 112 1.71 -8.50 25.34
C ASP A 112 3.21 -8.18 25.16
N GLN A 113 3.83 -8.51 24.01
CA GLN A 113 5.26 -8.22 23.78
C GLN A 113 5.51 -6.71 23.60
N PRO A 114 6.66 -6.20 24.09
CA PRO A 114 7.04 -4.83 23.84
C PRO A 114 7.41 -4.61 22.36
N ASN A 115 7.19 -3.40 21.85
CA ASN A 115 7.55 -3.02 20.47
C ASN A 115 9.04 -3.23 20.16
N SER A 116 9.93 -3.21 21.16
CA SER A 116 11.36 -3.51 20.99
C SER A 116 11.64 -4.96 20.56
N ALA A 117 10.70 -5.88 20.83
CA ALA A 117 10.80 -7.28 20.45
C ALA A 117 9.95 -7.61 19.21
N VAL A 118 8.76 -6.99 19.09
CA VAL A 118 7.84 -7.19 17.97
C VAL A 118 7.26 -5.85 17.55
N ASP A 119 7.72 -5.31 16.42
CA ASP A 119 7.22 -4.05 15.88
C ASP A 119 6.42 -4.28 14.59
N ALA A 120 5.10 -4.05 14.67
CA ALA A 120 4.20 -4.15 13.53
C ALA A 120 4.42 -3.01 12.51
N HIS A 121 4.85 -1.84 12.95
CA HIS A 121 5.12 -0.70 12.07
C HIS A 121 6.38 -0.95 11.25
N GLU A 122 7.46 -1.44 11.87
CA GLU A 122 8.68 -1.81 11.15
C GLU A 122 8.39 -2.93 10.14
N LEU A 123 7.65 -3.97 10.55
CA LEU A 123 7.25 -5.05 9.64
C LEU A 123 6.43 -4.53 8.45
N LEU A 124 5.48 -3.61 8.68
CA LEU A 124 4.65 -3.05 7.62
C LEU A 124 5.47 -2.14 6.70
N ALA A 125 6.39 -1.35 7.24
CA ALA A 125 7.29 -0.49 6.47
C ALA A 125 8.19 -1.32 5.53
N ASP A 126 8.76 -2.40 6.06
CA ASP A 126 9.54 -3.38 5.28
C ASP A 126 8.67 -4.11 4.25
N PHE A 127 7.45 -4.50 4.63
CA PHE A 127 6.51 -5.18 3.76
C PHE A 127 6.12 -4.33 2.55
N LEU A 128 5.89 -3.03 2.76
CA LEU A 128 5.55 -2.05 1.73
C LEU A 128 6.78 -1.43 1.07
N GLU A 129 8.00 -1.78 1.49
CA GLU A 129 9.27 -1.17 1.07
C GLU A 129 9.14 0.36 1.03
N THR A 130 8.64 0.95 2.12
CA THR A 130 8.25 2.38 2.20
C THR A 130 9.39 3.33 1.82
N ASP A 131 10.63 2.93 2.08
CA ASP A 131 11.83 3.66 1.67
C ASP A 131 11.92 3.90 0.16
N HIS A 132 11.39 2.98 -0.64
CA HIS A 132 11.43 3.03 -2.09
C HIS A 132 10.08 3.43 -2.69
N THR A 133 8.98 2.92 -2.13
CA THR A 133 7.62 3.08 -2.68
C THR A 133 6.98 4.43 -2.32
N ILE A 134 7.41 5.05 -1.22
CA ILE A 134 6.95 6.37 -0.78
C ILE A 134 8.08 7.39 -1.02
N PRO A 135 7.92 8.29 -2.01
CA PRO A 135 8.87 9.38 -2.23
C PRO A 135 9.02 10.25 -0.99
N GLY A 136 10.26 10.41 -0.51
CA GLY A 136 10.55 11.15 0.71
C GLY A 136 10.49 10.30 1.97
N SER A 137 11.14 9.10 1.95
CA SER A 137 11.32 8.13 3.05
C SER A 137 11.34 8.70 4.48
N LYS A 138 11.92 9.89 4.72
CA LYS A 138 11.84 10.58 6.02
C LYS A 138 10.42 10.78 6.55
N LEU A 139 9.43 11.04 5.68
CA LEU A 139 8.01 11.16 6.01
C LEU A 139 7.37 9.82 6.36
N ALA A 140 7.85 8.71 5.77
CA ALA A 140 7.36 7.38 6.09
C ALA A 140 7.82 6.94 7.49
N HIS A 141 8.99 7.41 7.92
CA HIS A 141 9.55 7.17 9.25
C HIS A 141 9.20 8.27 10.27
N ASP A 142 8.55 9.36 9.83
CA ASP A 142 8.14 10.44 10.72
C ASP A 142 6.88 10.05 11.50
N SER A 143 6.99 10.07 12.84
CA SER A 143 5.89 9.76 13.75
C SER A 143 4.75 10.77 13.74
N LEU A 144 4.87 11.93 13.07
CA LEU A 144 3.86 12.99 13.10
C LEU A 144 2.46 12.48 12.74
N HIS A 145 2.34 11.70 11.66
CA HIS A 145 1.04 11.17 11.23
C HIS A 145 0.48 10.16 12.25
N VAL A 146 1.32 9.29 12.81
CA VAL A 146 0.94 8.33 13.87
C VAL A 146 0.50 9.07 15.14
N HIS A 147 1.22 10.13 15.51
CA HIS A 147 0.91 10.96 16.66
C HIS A 147 -0.42 11.68 16.49
N LEU A 148 -0.67 12.31 15.33
CA LEU A 148 -1.94 12.99 15.05
C LEU A 148 -3.12 12.01 15.03
N ILE A 149 -2.93 10.80 14.49
CA ILE A 149 -3.96 9.76 14.49
C ILE A 149 -4.32 9.35 15.94
N SER A 150 -3.31 9.01 16.74
CA SER A 150 -3.51 8.53 18.12
C SER A 150 -4.01 9.61 19.09
N THR A 151 -3.75 10.88 18.79
CA THR A 151 -4.13 11.99 19.68
C THR A 151 -5.35 12.76 19.19
N LYS A 152 -5.25 13.44 18.05
CA LYS A 152 -6.27 14.36 17.54
C LYS A 152 -7.40 13.61 16.86
N LEU A 153 -7.08 12.78 15.86
CA LEU A 153 -8.10 12.07 15.09
C LEU A 153 -8.98 11.21 16.00
N THR A 154 -8.36 10.45 16.91
CA THR A 154 -9.08 9.58 17.85
C THR A 154 -10.04 10.35 18.78
N ARG A 155 -9.67 11.57 19.20
CA ARG A 155 -10.55 12.43 20.03
C ARG A 155 -11.67 13.07 19.22
N GLU A 156 -11.39 13.44 17.97
CA GLU A 156 -12.34 14.12 17.08
C GLU A 156 -13.28 13.17 16.34
N VAL A 157 -13.12 11.83 16.46
CA VAL A 157 -13.99 10.85 15.79
C VAL A 157 -15.48 11.15 16.03
N GLY A 158 -15.87 11.52 17.25
CA GLY A 158 -17.26 11.87 17.57
C GLY A 158 -17.80 13.01 16.72
N ASN A 159 -16.99 14.04 16.47
CA ASN A 159 -17.35 15.20 15.65
C ASN A 159 -17.29 14.88 14.15
N LEU A 160 -16.47 13.91 13.74
CA LEU A 160 -16.34 13.48 12.35
C LEU A 160 -17.46 12.54 11.90
N ILE A 161 -18.07 11.76 12.80
CA ILE A 161 -19.13 10.79 12.46
C ILE A 161 -20.28 11.42 11.66
N PRO A 162 -20.90 12.55 12.06
CA PRO A 162 -21.97 13.17 11.28
C PRO A 162 -21.53 13.54 9.87
N ILE A 163 -20.31 14.07 9.74
CA ILE A 163 -19.73 14.49 8.47
C ILE A 163 -19.46 13.28 7.57
N MET A 164 -18.95 12.19 8.14
CA MET A 164 -18.73 10.93 7.44
C MET A 164 -20.04 10.28 6.99
N TYR A 165 -21.10 10.37 7.81
CA TYR A 165 -22.43 9.87 7.48
C TYR A 165 -23.02 10.62 6.30
N ASP A 166 -22.99 11.96 6.34
CA ASP A 166 -23.49 12.78 5.22
C ASP A 166 -22.72 12.52 3.93
N GLU A 167 -21.40 12.36 4.01
CA GLU A 167 -20.59 12.05 2.83
C GLU A 167 -20.88 10.63 2.32
N THR A 168 -21.02 9.65 3.20
CA THR A 168 -21.43 8.28 2.84
C THR A 168 -22.76 8.29 2.10
N ARG A 169 -23.77 8.99 2.62
CA ARG A 169 -25.08 9.12 1.96
C ARG A 169 -24.91 9.74 0.56
N CYS A 170 -24.18 10.84 0.45
CA CYS A 170 -23.91 11.50 -0.83
C CYS A 170 -23.23 10.56 -1.84
N SER A 171 -22.23 9.78 -1.40
CA SER A 171 -21.53 8.81 -2.24
C SER A 171 -22.44 7.66 -2.69
N VAL A 172 -23.29 7.15 -1.80
CA VAL A 172 -24.29 6.12 -2.13
C VAL A 172 -25.23 6.64 -3.20
N ASP A 173 -25.79 7.83 -2.98
CA ASP A 173 -26.73 8.46 -3.91
C ASP A 173 -26.07 8.72 -5.28
N GLU A 174 -24.80 9.15 -5.32
CA GLU A 174 -24.06 9.40 -6.56
C GLU A 174 -23.73 8.08 -7.30
N LEU A 175 -23.24 7.06 -6.60
CA LEU A 175 -22.71 5.85 -7.24
C LEU A 175 -23.78 4.81 -7.55
N TRP A 176 -24.73 4.61 -6.64
CA TRP A 176 -25.77 3.59 -6.78
C TRP A 176 -27.03 4.17 -7.41
N GLY A 177 -27.30 5.45 -7.18
CA GLY A 177 -28.47 6.16 -7.68
C GLY A 177 -29.62 6.17 -6.68
N LEU A 178 -30.63 6.98 -6.97
CA LEU A 178 -31.82 7.17 -6.13
C LEU A 178 -33.02 6.33 -6.59
N ASP A 179 -32.90 5.63 -7.72
CA ASP A 179 -33.98 4.83 -8.29
C ASP A 179 -34.13 3.52 -7.50
N SER A 180 -35.19 3.42 -6.70
CA SER A 180 -35.55 2.22 -5.95
C SER A 180 -36.44 1.25 -6.75
N ASP A 181 -36.93 1.66 -7.91
CA ASP A 181 -38.00 0.94 -8.62
C ASP A 181 -37.44 -0.07 -9.64
N LYS A 182 -36.13 0.03 -9.96
CA LYS A 182 -35.47 -0.83 -10.94
C LYS A 182 -34.24 -1.50 -10.34
N TRP A 183 -34.11 -2.80 -10.62
CA TRP A 183 -32.87 -3.53 -10.35
C TRP A 183 -31.73 -3.01 -11.23
N LYS A 184 -30.61 -2.70 -10.59
CA LYS A 184 -29.38 -2.26 -11.24
C LYS A 184 -28.22 -3.12 -10.74
N GLU A 185 -27.47 -3.67 -11.69
CA GLU A 185 -26.21 -4.34 -11.38
C GLU A 185 -25.12 -3.30 -11.14
N ILE A 186 -24.38 -3.46 -10.05
CA ILE A 186 -23.28 -2.57 -9.66
C ILE A 186 -22.04 -3.40 -9.36
N ASP A 187 -20.88 -2.88 -9.76
CA ASP A 187 -19.60 -3.48 -9.34
C ASP A 187 -19.29 -3.01 -7.91
N ALA A 188 -19.50 -3.90 -6.93
CA ALA A 188 -19.41 -3.57 -5.52
C ALA A 188 -18.00 -3.13 -5.11
N MET A 189 -16.96 -3.77 -5.64
CA MET A 189 -15.58 -3.48 -5.21
C MET A 189 -15.12 -2.06 -5.56
N PRO A 190 -15.17 -1.61 -6.83
CA PRO A 190 -14.75 -0.26 -7.18
C PRO A 190 -15.69 0.80 -6.61
N THR A 191 -17.00 0.55 -6.53
CA THR A 191 -17.95 1.54 -5.97
C THR A 191 -17.72 1.75 -4.48
N VAL A 192 -17.51 0.69 -3.70
CA VAL A 192 -17.17 0.79 -2.27
C VAL A 192 -15.81 1.45 -2.09
N GLN A 193 -14.81 1.14 -2.92
CA GLN A 193 -13.50 1.81 -2.86
C GLN A 193 -13.60 3.33 -3.09
N HIS A 194 -14.41 3.76 -4.07
CA HIS A 194 -14.65 5.19 -4.31
C HIS A 194 -15.35 5.86 -3.13
N MET A 195 -16.38 5.21 -2.58
CA MET A 195 -17.10 5.70 -1.39
C MET A 195 -16.15 5.86 -0.20
N ILE A 196 -15.30 4.87 0.07
CA ILE A 196 -14.29 4.94 1.13
C ILE A 196 -13.32 6.09 0.85
N ALA A 197 -12.81 6.22 -0.38
CA ALA A 197 -11.87 7.29 -0.73
C ALA A 197 -12.47 8.69 -0.52
N GLN A 198 -13.75 8.88 -0.84
CA GLN A 198 -14.46 10.13 -0.63
C GLN A 198 -14.67 10.44 0.86
N VAL A 199 -15.13 9.46 1.65
CA VAL A 199 -15.33 9.60 3.10
C VAL A 199 -14.02 9.86 3.83
N VAL A 200 -12.97 9.09 3.52
CA VAL A 200 -11.62 9.31 4.04
C VAL A 200 -11.14 10.69 3.63
N GLY A 201 -11.35 11.08 2.37
CA GLY A 201 -10.97 12.41 1.93
C GLY A 201 -11.66 13.54 2.68
N ARG A 202 -12.92 13.35 3.09
CA ARG A 202 -13.67 14.31 3.90
C ARG A 202 -13.04 14.50 5.28
N VAL A 203 -12.53 13.43 5.89
CA VAL A 203 -11.81 13.46 7.17
C VAL A 203 -10.41 14.06 7.03
N PHE A 204 -9.71 13.75 5.94
CA PHE A 204 -8.30 14.14 5.80
C PHE A 204 -8.09 15.54 5.25
N PHE A 205 -8.89 15.98 4.27
CA PHE A 205 -8.68 17.26 3.58
C PHE A 205 -9.95 18.12 3.48
N GLY A 206 -11.05 17.65 4.07
CA GLY A 206 -12.29 18.42 4.13
C GLY A 206 -12.98 18.62 2.77
N ALA A 207 -14.06 19.39 2.79
CA ALA A 207 -14.75 19.86 1.59
C ALA A 207 -14.12 21.18 1.11
N PRO A 208 -14.11 21.45 -0.22
CA PRO A 208 -14.66 20.64 -1.30
C PRO A 208 -13.68 19.57 -1.85
N LEU A 209 -12.44 19.51 -1.36
CA LEU A 209 -11.39 18.63 -1.91
C LEU A 209 -11.74 17.14 -1.88
N CYS A 210 -12.48 16.71 -0.85
CA CYS A 210 -12.98 15.34 -0.75
C CYS A 210 -13.76 14.86 -1.98
N ARG A 211 -14.39 15.76 -2.76
CA ARG A 211 -15.18 15.43 -3.96
C ARG A 211 -14.41 15.65 -5.28
N ASN A 212 -13.14 16.02 -5.22
CA ASN A 212 -12.33 16.18 -6.41
C ASN A 212 -11.96 14.80 -6.97
N LYS A 213 -12.64 14.39 -8.05
CA LYS A 213 -12.43 13.08 -8.70
C LYS A 213 -10.97 12.80 -9.03
N ARG A 214 -10.22 13.80 -9.54
CA ARG A 214 -8.79 13.59 -9.84
C ARG A 214 -7.95 13.32 -8.59
N LEU A 215 -8.28 13.95 -7.47
CA LEU A 215 -7.60 13.72 -6.20
C LEU A 215 -7.92 12.31 -5.67
N GLN A 216 -9.20 11.90 -5.73
CA GLN A 216 -9.64 10.56 -5.34
C GLN A 216 -8.99 9.48 -6.22
N ASP A 217 -9.04 9.63 -7.55
CA ASP A 217 -8.47 8.69 -8.52
C ASP A 217 -6.96 8.52 -8.28
N SER A 218 -6.24 9.63 -8.06
CA SER A 218 -4.81 9.60 -7.76
C SER A 218 -4.53 8.89 -6.42
N SER A 219 -5.35 9.12 -5.40
CA SER A 219 -5.22 8.48 -4.09
C SER A 219 -5.50 6.97 -4.16
N LEU A 220 -6.53 6.57 -4.89
CA LEU A 220 -6.91 5.17 -5.05
C LEU A 220 -5.85 4.42 -5.88
N ALA A 221 -5.42 4.98 -7.00
CA ALA A 221 -4.36 4.40 -7.83
C ALA A 221 -3.05 4.27 -7.05
N PHE A 222 -2.64 5.30 -6.30
CA PHE A 222 -1.47 5.21 -5.42
C PHE A 222 -1.59 4.08 -4.39
N THR A 223 -2.77 3.92 -3.77
CA THR A 223 -3.04 2.85 -2.78
C THR A 223 -2.93 1.45 -3.40
N GLN A 224 -3.29 1.30 -4.67
CA GLN A 224 -3.20 0.04 -5.41
C GLN A 224 -1.77 -0.25 -5.90
N ASP A 225 -1.04 0.78 -6.32
CA ASP A 225 0.30 0.64 -6.90
C ASP A 225 1.37 0.35 -5.84
N VAL A 226 1.27 0.93 -4.64
CA VAL A 226 2.28 0.77 -3.58
C VAL A 226 2.54 -0.71 -3.25
N PRO A 227 1.52 -1.55 -2.93
CA PRO A 227 1.73 -2.98 -2.68
C PRO A 227 2.34 -3.73 -3.88
N LEU A 228 1.95 -3.36 -5.11
CA LEU A 228 2.46 -4.00 -6.33
C LEU A 228 3.94 -3.67 -6.55
N SER A 229 4.31 -2.39 -6.46
CA SER A 229 5.71 -1.96 -6.54
C SER A 229 6.56 -2.55 -5.43
N ALA A 230 6.03 -2.63 -4.20
CA ALA A 230 6.71 -3.26 -3.07
C ALA A 230 6.98 -4.73 -3.36
N MET A 231 5.99 -5.48 -3.86
CA MET A 231 6.16 -6.88 -4.22
C MET A 231 7.25 -7.06 -5.29
N LEU A 232 7.23 -6.25 -6.35
CA LEU A 232 8.26 -6.30 -7.39
C LEU A 232 9.66 -6.00 -6.83
N LEU A 233 9.79 -4.98 -5.98
CA LEU A 233 11.05 -4.64 -5.32
C LEU A 233 11.56 -5.73 -4.38
N ARG A 234 10.65 -6.41 -3.68
CA ARG A 234 10.98 -7.56 -2.85
C ARG A 234 11.39 -8.78 -3.68
N LEU A 235 11.07 -8.85 -4.96
CA LEU A 235 11.59 -9.90 -5.86
C LEU A 235 12.91 -9.52 -6.52
N THR A 236 13.25 -8.23 -6.60
CA THR A 236 14.55 -7.80 -7.14
C THR A 236 15.72 -8.13 -6.21
N TRP A 237 16.90 -8.33 -6.83
CA TRP A 237 18.16 -8.53 -6.11
C TRP A 237 18.60 -7.23 -5.44
N ARG A 238 18.99 -7.30 -4.15
CA ARG A 238 19.29 -6.13 -3.30
C ARG A 238 20.26 -5.10 -3.94
N PRO A 239 21.38 -5.48 -4.56
CA PRO A 239 22.32 -4.52 -5.16
C PRO A 239 21.75 -3.74 -6.35
N LEU A 240 20.73 -4.27 -7.02
CA LEU A 240 20.10 -3.63 -8.19
C LEU A 240 18.93 -2.70 -7.81
N ARG A 241 18.51 -2.70 -6.53
CA ARG A 241 17.40 -1.87 -6.04
C ARG A 241 17.58 -0.37 -6.32
N PRO A 242 18.76 0.26 -6.16
CA PRO A 242 18.90 1.69 -6.42
C PRO A 242 18.58 2.09 -7.86
N ILE A 243 18.80 1.19 -8.82
CA ILE A 243 18.55 1.42 -10.26
C ILE A 243 17.11 1.05 -10.61
N LEU A 244 16.61 -0.08 -10.11
CA LEU A 244 15.27 -0.57 -10.45
C LEU A 244 14.15 0.12 -9.67
N ALA A 245 14.40 0.59 -8.43
CA ALA A 245 13.37 1.20 -7.60
C ALA A 245 12.72 2.44 -8.21
N PRO A 246 13.45 3.41 -8.77
CA PRO A 246 12.83 4.56 -9.43
C PRO A 246 11.93 4.17 -10.59
N ILE A 247 12.27 3.10 -11.32
CA ILE A 247 11.52 2.60 -12.47
C ILE A 247 10.26 1.86 -12.00
N LEU A 248 10.41 0.94 -11.04
CA LEU A 248 9.30 0.14 -10.50
C LEU A 248 8.30 0.97 -9.68
N THR A 249 8.69 2.15 -9.22
CA THR A 249 7.85 3.08 -8.42
C THR A 249 7.41 4.31 -9.20
N ILE A 250 7.60 4.32 -10.54
CA ILE A 250 7.27 5.49 -11.36
C ILE A 250 5.77 5.82 -11.28
N SER A 251 4.91 4.81 -11.25
CA SER A 251 3.45 4.99 -11.12
C SER A 251 3.11 5.68 -9.79
N ASN A 252 3.66 5.18 -8.68
CA ASN A 252 3.52 5.78 -7.33
C ASN A 252 3.91 7.26 -7.35
N ARG A 253 5.05 7.59 -7.98
CA ARG A 253 5.55 8.97 -8.08
C ARG A 253 4.63 9.85 -8.90
N ILE A 254 4.08 9.34 -10.01
CA ILE A 254 3.14 10.07 -10.85
C ILE A 254 1.84 10.36 -10.09
N HIS A 255 1.24 9.36 -9.47
CA HIS A 255 0.00 9.53 -8.70
C HIS A 255 0.19 10.44 -7.49
N LEU A 256 1.30 10.30 -6.77
CA LEU A 256 1.62 11.19 -5.66
C LEU A 256 1.86 12.63 -6.14
N ALA A 257 2.54 12.83 -7.27
CA ALA A 257 2.74 14.15 -7.84
C ALA A 257 1.42 14.80 -8.29
N GLN A 258 0.48 14.02 -8.85
CA GLN A 258 -0.85 14.48 -9.21
C GLN A 258 -1.66 14.89 -7.96
N PHE A 259 -1.64 14.05 -6.93
CA PHE A 259 -2.26 14.32 -5.64
C PHE A 259 -1.72 15.62 -5.03
N TYR A 260 -0.38 15.73 -4.93
CA TYR A 260 0.28 16.90 -4.34
C TYR A 260 0.02 18.18 -5.13
N ARG A 261 -0.03 18.12 -6.47
CA ARG A 261 -0.35 19.29 -7.31
C ARG A 261 -1.69 19.92 -6.95
N ILE A 262 -2.70 19.11 -6.64
CA ILE A 262 -4.02 19.59 -6.25
C ILE A 262 -3.98 20.10 -4.80
N LEU A 263 -3.39 19.32 -3.89
CA LEU A 263 -3.36 19.65 -2.46
C LEU A 263 -2.52 20.91 -2.14
N LYS A 264 -1.45 21.16 -2.91
CA LYS A 264 -0.53 22.27 -2.69
C LYS A 264 -1.22 23.63 -2.65
N THR A 265 -2.22 23.85 -3.51
CA THR A 265 -2.94 25.14 -3.54
C THR A 265 -3.72 25.36 -2.25
N GLU A 266 -4.40 24.33 -1.75
CA GLU A 266 -5.15 24.42 -0.49
C GLU A 266 -4.21 24.54 0.71
N LEU A 267 -3.11 23.78 0.72
CA LEU A 267 -2.10 23.85 1.77
C LEU A 267 -1.50 25.27 1.86
N ALA A 268 -1.14 25.87 0.72
CA ALA A 268 -0.61 27.23 0.67
C ALA A 268 -1.65 28.27 1.17
N ARG A 269 -2.93 28.07 0.85
CA ARG A 269 -4.02 28.92 1.34
C ARG A 269 -4.19 28.81 2.86
N ARG A 270 -4.12 27.61 3.43
CA ARG A 270 -4.28 27.40 4.88
C ARG A 270 -3.08 27.91 5.67
N LEU A 271 -1.87 27.70 5.17
CA LEU A 271 -0.65 28.26 5.76
C LEU A 271 -0.66 29.80 5.78
N SER A 272 -1.13 30.46 4.72
CA SER A 272 -1.20 31.92 4.71
C SER A 272 -2.24 32.46 5.69
N LEU A 273 -3.38 31.78 5.87
CA LEU A 273 -4.36 32.13 6.90
C LEU A 273 -3.81 31.93 8.30
N TYR A 274 -3.07 30.85 8.53
CA TYR A 274 -2.38 30.61 9.80
C TYR A 274 -1.38 31.75 10.13
N ASP A 275 -0.56 32.15 9.16
CA ASP A 275 0.39 33.26 9.30
C ASP A 275 -0.31 34.60 9.60
N LEU A 276 -1.47 34.86 8.99
CA LEU A 276 -2.26 36.07 9.25
C LEU A 276 -2.77 36.10 10.68
N ARG A 277 -3.30 34.98 11.17
CA ARG A 277 -3.77 34.83 12.56
C ARG A 277 -2.64 34.99 13.57
N GLN A 278 -1.47 34.40 13.31
CA GLN A 278 -0.29 34.59 14.17
C GLN A 278 0.15 36.05 14.27
N LYS A 279 -0.07 36.84 13.21
CA LYS A 279 0.22 38.29 13.19
C LYS A 279 -0.89 39.14 13.83
N GLY A 280 -1.92 38.53 14.40
CA GLY A 280 -3.02 39.22 15.07
C GLY A 280 -4.08 39.79 14.13
N HIS A 281 -4.11 39.37 12.85
CA HIS A 281 -5.21 39.73 11.95
C HIS A 281 -6.41 38.81 12.22
N GLU A 282 -7.58 39.40 12.46
CA GLU A 282 -8.83 38.63 12.50
C GLU A 282 -9.17 38.12 11.11
N THR A 283 -9.30 36.81 10.99
CA THR A 283 -9.83 36.15 9.80
C THR A 283 -11.23 35.65 10.13
N ASP A 284 -12.25 36.07 9.38
CA ASP A 284 -13.65 35.60 9.52
C ASP A 284 -13.85 34.15 9.01
N ILE A 285 -12.77 33.41 8.81
CA ILE A 285 -12.77 32.04 8.29
C ILE A 285 -12.49 31.10 9.46
N GLU A 286 -13.46 30.25 9.77
CA GLU A 286 -13.31 29.19 10.77
C GLU A 286 -12.28 28.15 10.34
N GLU A 287 -11.52 27.61 11.31
CA GLU A 287 -10.57 26.55 11.04
C GLU A 287 -11.27 25.23 10.71
N PRO A 288 -10.96 24.60 9.57
CA PRO A 288 -11.52 23.30 9.24
C PRO A 288 -11.12 22.25 10.29
N ASN A 289 -12.09 21.47 10.78
CA ASN A 289 -11.81 20.33 11.63
C ASN A 289 -11.47 19.09 10.78
N ASP A 290 -10.27 19.06 10.21
CA ASP A 290 -9.78 17.96 9.37
C ASP A 290 -8.28 17.70 9.58
N PHE A 291 -7.80 16.53 9.14
CA PHE A 291 -6.43 16.09 9.38
C PHE A 291 -5.38 17.05 8.81
N LEU A 292 -5.64 17.63 7.64
CA LEU A 292 -4.75 18.58 6.98
C LEU A 292 -4.57 19.84 7.85
N GLN A 293 -5.65 20.37 8.43
CA GLN A 293 -5.56 21.53 9.32
C GLN A 293 -4.76 21.21 10.57
N TRP A 294 -4.93 20.03 11.17
CA TRP A 294 -4.17 19.65 12.37
C TRP A 294 -2.67 19.41 12.11
N SER A 295 -2.29 19.24 10.84
CA SER A 295 -0.90 19.02 10.42
C SER A 295 -0.12 20.31 10.11
N ILE A 296 -0.81 21.45 10.09
CA ILE A 296 -0.25 22.80 9.90
C ILE A 296 0.07 23.40 11.28
#